data_AF-A0A3S0E831-F1
#
_entry.id   AF-A0A3S0E831-F1
#
_cell.length_a   1.000
_cell.length_b   1.000
_cell.length_c   1.000
_cell.angle_alpha   90.00
_cell.angle_beta   90.00
_cell.angle_gamma   90.00
#
_symmetry.space_group_name_H-M   'P 1'
#
loop_
_entity.id
_entity.type
_entity.pdbx_description
1 polymer ?
#
loop_
_entity_poly.entity_id
_entity_poly.type
_entity_poly.pdbx_seq_one_letter_code
_entity_poly.pdbx_strand_id
1 'polypeptide(L)' 'PAGEPLDILVNGCLVARGEVVVVNDRFGVRIVEIVSPEERIKRLR' A
#
# COMPACT_ATOMS: atom_id res chain seq x y z
N PRO A 1 -10.69 -12.12 2.89
CA PRO A 1 -11.95 -12.00 2.09
C PRO A 1 -11.69 -11.16 0.84
N ALA A 2 -12.43 -11.40 -0.25
CA ALA A 2 -12.42 -10.49 -1.39
C ALA A 2 -12.97 -9.14 -0.92
N GLY A 3 -12.14 -8.09 -0.96
CA GLY A 3 -12.50 -6.73 -0.50
C GLY A 3 -11.76 -6.25 0.76
N GLU A 4 -10.90 -7.07 1.39
CA GLU A 4 -10.00 -6.53 2.42
C GLU A 4 -8.79 -5.84 1.78
N PRO A 5 -8.31 -4.71 2.36
CA PRO A 5 -7.11 -4.04 1.89
C PRO A 5 -5.89 -4.97 1.99
N LEU A 6 -5.07 -4.94 0.94
CA LEU A 6 -3.80 -5.64 0.88
C LEU A 6 -2.71 -4.82 1.56
N ASP A 7 -1.82 -5.50 2.28
CA ASP A 7 -0.61 -4.90 2.82
C ASP A 7 0.38 -4.58 1.70
N ILE A 8 0.91 -3.36 1.72
CA ILE A 8 1.92 -2.89 0.77
C ILE A 8 3.24 -2.77 1.54
N LEU A 9 4.22 -3.56 1.13
CA LEU A 9 5.53 -3.61 1.75
C LEU A 9 6.61 -3.02 0.84
N VAL A 10 7.56 -2.32 1.43
CA VAL A 10 8.82 -1.91 0.78
C VAL A 10 9.95 -2.48 1.61
N ASN A 11 10.83 -3.28 0.99
CA ASN A 11 11.93 -3.97 1.69
C ASN A 11 11.48 -4.80 2.91
N GLY A 12 10.32 -5.45 2.83
CA GLY A 12 9.76 -6.24 3.94
C GLY A 12 9.12 -5.40 5.05
N CYS A 13 9.03 -4.08 4.87
CA CYS A 13 8.39 -3.18 5.82
C CYS A 13 7.01 -2.73 5.35
N LEU A 14 5.99 -2.87 6.21
CA LEU A 14 4.64 -2.35 5.95
C LEU A 14 4.64 -0.82 5.89
N VAL A 15 4.23 -0.28 4.73
CA VAL A 15 4.17 1.17 4.48
C VAL A 15 2.77 1.68 4.16
N ALA A 16 1.87 0.81 3.69
CA ALA A 16 0.51 1.20 3.32
C ALA A 16 -0.43 -0.01 3.29
N ARG A 17 -1.73 0.28 3.23
CA ARG A 17 -2.77 -0.66 2.85
C ARG A 17 -3.51 -0.13 1.63
N GLY A 18 -3.86 -1.01 0.71
CA GLY A 18 -4.52 -0.60 -0.53
C GLY A 18 -5.38 -1.68 -1.17
N GLU A 19 -6.18 -1.26 -2.14
CA GLU A 19 -7.08 -2.13 -2.89
C GLU A 19 -6.63 -2.22 -4.34
N VAL A 20 -6.79 -3.40 -4.95
CA VAL A 20 -6.56 -3.56 -6.39
C VAL A 20 -7.70 -2.90 -7.14
N VAL A 21 -7.35 -2.05 -8.11
CA VAL A 21 -8.30 -1.39 -9.00
C VAL A 21 -7.92 -1.66 -10.44
N VAL A 22 -8.91 -1.65 -11.33
CA VAL A 22 -8.69 -1.74 -12.78
C VAL A 22 -9.29 -0.48 -13.41
N VAL A 23 -8.48 0.26 -14.16
CA VAL A 23 -8.91 1.49 -14.86
C VAL A 23 -8.41 1.42 -16.29
N ASN A 24 -9.32 1.52 -17.26
CA ASN A 24 -8.99 1.41 -18.69
C ASN A 24 -8.14 0.16 -19.00
N ASP A 25 -8.58 -1.00 -18.48
CA ASP A 25 -7.89 -2.30 -18.59
C ASP A 25 -6.46 -2.35 -18.02
N ARG A 26 -6.09 -1.38 -17.17
CA ARG A 26 -4.82 -1.36 -16.44
C ARG A 26 -5.05 -1.64 -14.97
N PHE A 27 -4.25 -2.56 -14.42
CA PHE A 27 -4.20 -2.81 -12.98
C PHE A 27 -3.49 -1.66 -12.26
N GLY A 28 -4.01 -1.30 -11.10
CA GLY A 28 -3.40 -0.35 -10.18
C GLY A 28 -3.74 -0.71 -8.74
N VAL A 29 -3.13 0.01 -7.81
CA VAL A 29 -3.43 -0.10 -6.38
C VAL A 29 -3.84 1.27 -5.87
N ARG A 30 -5.03 1.37 -5.29
CA ARG A 30 -5.50 2.58 -4.61
C ARG A 30 -5.12 2.50 -3.14
N ILE A 31 -4.40 3.50 -2.65
CA ILE A 31 -4.01 3.59 -1.24
C ILE A 31 -5.24 3.94 -0.40
N VAL A 32 -5.49 3.13 0.64
CA VAL A 32 -6.56 3.33 1.63
C VAL A 32 -5.98 3.94 2.91
N GLU A 33 -4.84 3.41 3.37
CA GLU A 33 -4.11 3.91 4.54
C GLU A 33 -2.62 3.96 4.24
N ILE A 34 -1.93 4.95 4.81
CA ILE A 34 -0.49 5.11 4.59
C ILE A 34 0.21 5.60 5.86
N VAL A 35 1.37 5.04 6.16
CA VAL A 35 2.16 5.50 7.31
C VAL A 35 2.69 6.91 7.08
N SER A 36 2.86 7.66 8.17
CA SER A 36 3.38 9.02 8.12
C SER A 36 4.75 9.07 7.41
N PRO A 37 5.10 10.20 6.76
CA PRO A 37 6.40 10.33 6.11
C PRO A 37 7.58 10.05 7.05
N GLU A 38 7.49 10.53 8.29
CA GLU A 38 8.51 10.34 9.33
C GLU A 38 8.72 8.86 9.66
N GLU A 39 7.62 8.12 9.88
CA GLU A 39 7.69 6.69 10.19
C GLU A 39 8.20 5.88 8.97
N ARG A 40 7.83 6.29 7.75
CA ARG A 40 8.33 5.64 6.53
C ARG A 40 9.84 5.78 6.39
N ILE A 41 10.37 6.97 6.60
CA ILE A 41 11.82 7.22 6.52
C ILE A 41 12.54 6.43 7.61
N LYS A 42 11.97 6.36 8.82
CA LYS A 42 12.54 5.59 9.93
C LYS A 42 12.65 4.09 9.61
N ARG A 43 11.64 3.54 8.93
CA ARG A 43 11.58 2.10 8.61
C ARG A 43 12.34 1.68 7.35
N LEU A 44 12.79 2.64 6.53
CA LEU A 44 13.60 2.40 5.33
C LEU A 44 15.12 2.51 5.59
N ARG A 45 15.53 2.82 6.81
CA ARG A 45 16.93 2.84 7.25
C ARG A 45 17.42 1.47 7.67
#